data_AF-R7UEG1-F1
#
_entry.id   AF-R7UEG1-F1
#
_cell.length_a   1.000
_cell.length_b   1.000
_cell.length_c   1.000
_cell.angle_alpha   90.00
_cell.angle_beta   90.00
_cell.angle_gamma   90.00
#
_symmetry.space_group_name_H-M   'P 1'
#
loop_
_entity.id
_entity.type
_entity.pdbx_description
1 polymer ?
#
loop_
_entity_poly.entity_id
_entity_poly.type
_entity_poly.pdbx_seq_one_letter_code
_entity_poly.pdbx_strand_id
1 'polypeptide(L)'
;MLPSNIPLSLVCIAAILVIECCYGNHDAKRLYDDLLLKSGYNKLNRPVLNYTEAVKVKFGLKLSALNDVDEKNEIMTTTMWLMIVSLIDTLTPDQ
;
A
#
# COMPACT_ATOMS: atom_id res chain seq x y z
N MET A 1 -27.49 24.72 -23.70
CA MET A 1 -27.50 26.19 -23.88
C MET A 1 -26.64 26.80 -22.78
N LEU A 2 -25.32 26.93 -23.00
CA LEU A 2 -24.42 27.62 -22.07
C LEU A 2 -24.40 29.12 -22.43
N PRO A 3 -24.46 30.04 -21.46
CA PRO A 3 -24.50 31.48 -21.74
C PRO A 3 -23.17 31.95 -22.36
N SER A 4 -23.27 32.78 -23.39
CA SER A 4 -22.21 33.17 -24.32
C SER A 4 -21.20 34.21 -23.80
N ASN A 5 -21.06 34.42 -22.49
CA ASN A 5 -20.19 35.48 -21.95
C ASN A 5 -19.58 35.14 -20.58
N ILE A 6 -18.95 33.98 -20.44
CA ILE A 6 -18.03 33.77 -19.32
C ILE A 6 -16.70 34.41 -19.73
N PRO A 7 -16.19 35.44 -19.03
CA PRO A 7 -14.97 36.12 -19.43
C PRO A 7 -13.80 35.12 -19.38
N LEU A 8 -13.01 35.07 -20.45
CA LEU A 8 -11.88 34.13 -20.60
C LEU A 8 -10.91 34.22 -19.41
N SER A 9 -10.77 35.41 -18.82
CA SER A 9 -10.00 35.64 -17.60
C SER A 9 -10.50 34.85 -16.40
N LEU A 10 -11.81 34.70 -16.21
CA LEU A 10 -12.41 33.90 -15.13
C LEU A 10 -12.14 32.40 -15.35
N VAL A 11 -12.19 31.94 -16.60
CA VAL A 11 -11.85 30.56 -16.95
C VAL A 11 -10.36 30.29 -16.69
N CYS A 12 -9.48 31.21 -17.06
CA CYS A 12 -8.05 31.11 -16.78
C CYS A 12 -7.74 31.14 -15.29
N ILE A 13 -8.39 32.01 -14.51
CA ILE A 13 -8.22 32.07 -13.06
C ILE A 13 -8.73 30.78 -12.40
N ALA A 14 -9.89 30.27 -12.81
CA ALA A 14 -10.40 29.00 -12.32
C ALA A 14 -9.46 27.83 -12.65
N ALA A 15 -8.88 27.81 -13.86
CA ALA A 15 -7.89 26.80 -14.24
C ALA A 15 -6.62 26.87 -13.38
N ILE A 16 -6.11 28.07 -13.10
CA ILE A 16 -4.93 28.27 -12.24
C ILE A 16 -5.22 27.82 -10.80
N LEU A 17 -6.39 28.17 -10.25
CA LEU A 17 -6.80 27.74 -8.91
C LEU A 17 -6.97 26.21 -8.82
N VAL A 18 -7.48 25.57 -9.89
CA VAL A 18 -7.58 24.11 -9.95
C VAL A 18 -6.19 23.46 -9.98
N ILE A 19 -5.22 24.06 -10.68
CA ILE A 19 -3.83 23.56 -10.73
C ILE A 19 -3.15 23.69 -9.37
N GLU A 20 -3.33 24.81 -8.66
CA GLU A 20 -2.76 25.00 -7.32
C GLU A 20 -3.44 24.12 -6.25
N CYS A 21 -4.73 23.79 -6.41
CA CYS A 21 -5.41 22.83 -5.54
C CYS A 21 -4.95 21.38 -5.74
N CYS A 22 -4.20 21.07 -6.79
CA CYS A 22 -3.73 19.72 -7.12
C CYS A 22 -2.30 19.43 -6.60
N TYR A 23 -1.78 20.19 -5.63
CA TYR A 23 -0.54 19.82 -4.95
C TYR A 23 -0.78 18.60 -4.06
N GLY A 24 -0.55 17.41 -4.63
CA GLY A 24 -0.47 16.16 -3.88
C GLY A 24 0.62 16.20 -2.81
N ASN A 25 0.50 15.35 -1.79
CA ASN A 25 1.40 15.32 -0.65
C ASN A 25 2.87 15.10 -1.09
N HIS A 26 3.68 16.17 -1.09
CA HIS A 26 5.08 16.15 -1.51
C HIS A 26 5.93 15.23 -0.62
N ASP A 27 5.62 15.17 0.68
CA ASP A 27 6.36 14.33 1.63
C ASP A 27 6.15 12.85 1.36
N ALA A 28 4.93 12.46 0.95
CA ALA A 28 4.66 11.09 0.53
C ALA A 28 5.49 10.73 -0.71
N LYS A 29 5.52 11.61 -1.72
CA LYS A 29 6.32 11.41 -2.94
C LYS A 29 7.80 11.25 -2.60
N ARG A 30 8.34 12.12 -1.73
CA ARG A 30 9.74 12.04 -1.27
C ARG A 30 10.04 10.73 -0.56
N LEU A 31 9.15 10.27 0.32
CA LEU A 31 9.31 8.99 1.02
C LEU A 31 9.30 7.81 0.03
N TYR A 32 8.39 7.81 -0.94
CA TYR A 32 8.37 6.81 -2.00
C TYR A 32 9.66 6.81 -2.84
N ASP A 33 10.12 7.99 -3.25
CA ASP A 33 11.33 8.13 -4.05
C ASP A 33 12.60 7.71 -3.24
N ASP A 34 12.67 8.04 -1.95
CA ASP A 34 13.80 7.65 -1.09
C ASP A 34 13.80 6.13 -0.76
N LEU A 35 12.64 5.51 -0.53
CA LEU A 35 12.53 4.08 -0.23
C LEU A 35 12.67 3.18 -1.47
N LEU A 36 12.11 3.58 -2.61
CA LEU A 36 12.03 2.73 -3.80
C LEU A 36 13.10 3.04 -4.84
N LEU A 37 13.49 4.32 -5.00
CA LEU A 37 14.45 4.73 -6.04
C LEU A 37 15.87 4.90 -5.51
N LYS A 38 16.07 5.54 -4.34
CA LYS A 38 17.42 5.75 -3.79
C LYS A 38 18.00 4.55 -3.05
N SER A 39 17.18 3.76 -2.37
CA SER A 39 17.66 2.66 -1.53
C SER A 39 17.99 1.36 -2.28
N GLY A 40 17.95 1.36 -3.62
CA GLY A 40 18.32 0.19 -4.43
C GLY A 40 17.48 -1.05 -4.09
N TYR A 41 16.17 -0.87 -3.88
CA TYR A 41 15.25 -1.92 -3.46
C TYR A 41 15.15 -3.00 -4.55
N ASN A 42 16.01 -4.01 -4.45
CA ASN A 42 15.99 -5.15 -5.35
C ASN A 42 14.94 -6.15 -4.86
N LYS A 43 13.77 -6.15 -5.48
CA LYS A 43 12.65 -7.06 -5.17
C LYS A 43 13.03 -8.56 -5.28
N LEU A 44 14.12 -8.88 -5.99
CA LEU A 44 14.60 -10.26 -6.15
C LEU A 44 15.39 -10.76 -4.94
N ASN A 45 15.92 -9.84 -4.13
CA ASN A 45 16.68 -10.20 -2.94
C ASN A 45 15.79 -10.07 -1.71
N ARG A 46 15.66 -11.18 -0.96
CA ARG A 46 14.94 -11.19 0.30
C ARG A 46 15.53 -10.13 1.26
N PRO A 47 14.71 -9.38 2.01
CA PRO A 47 15.19 -8.36 2.93
C PRO A 47 15.83 -9.03 4.15
N VAL A 48 17.13 -9.31 4.07
CA VAL A 48 17.94 -9.82 5.18
C VAL A 48 19.16 -8.92 5.36
N LEU A 49 19.47 -8.56 6.61
CA LEU A 49 20.74 -7.88 6.94
C LEU A 49 21.92 -8.83 6.72
N ASN A 50 21.72 -10.12 7.02
CA ASN A 50 22.71 -11.17 6.85
C ASN A 50 22.16 -12.28 5.96
N TYR A 51 22.90 -12.62 4.89
CA TYR A 51 22.52 -13.66 3.94
C TYR A 51 22.56 -15.09 4.51
N THR A 52 23.19 -15.30 5.67
CA THR A 52 23.24 -16.58 6.37
C THR A 52 22.10 -16.79 7.36
N GLU A 53 21.31 -15.75 7.64
CA GLU A 53 20.25 -15.79 8.65
C GLU A 53 18.89 -16.15 8.03
N ALA A 54 18.12 -16.96 8.75
CA ALA A 54 16.75 -17.32 8.37
C ALA A 54 15.76 -16.21 8.77
N VAL A 55 14.89 -15.81 7.84
CA VAL A 55 13.84 -14.82 8.12
C VAL A 55 12.72 -15.48 8.93
N LYS A 56 12.41 -14.98 10.13
CA LYS A 56 11.23 -15.44 10.88
C LYS A 56 9.99 -14.74 10.34
N VAL A 57 9.13 -15.52 9.68
CA VAL A 57 7.83 -15.03 9.22
C VAL A 57 6.77 -15.43 10.22
N LYS A 58 6.05 -14.45 10.77
CA LYS A 58 4.85 -14.68 11.57
C LYS A 58 3.65 -14.48 10.68
N PHE A 59 2.82 -15.51 10.52
CA PHE A 59 1.55 -15.37 9.83
C PHE A 59 0.40 -15.64 10.80
N GLY A 60 -0.61 -14.78 10.72
CA GLY A 60 -1.88 -14.94 11.42
C GLY A 60 -3.01 -15.10 10.41
N LEU A 61 -3.98 -15.93 10.75
CA LEU A 61 -5.20 -16.08 9.98
C LEU A 61 -6.34 -15.48 10.79
N LYS A 62 -7.10 -14.57 10.18
CA LYS A 62 -8.33 -14.03 10.76
C LYS A 62 -9.52 -14.55 9.97
N LEU A 63 -10.31 -15.42 10.59
CA LEU A 63 -11.58 -15.86 10.04
C LEU A 63 -12.54 -14.67 10.01
N SER A 64 -13.16 -14.41 8.85
CA SER A 64 -14.21 -13.40 8.73
C SER A 64 -15.59 -14.01 8.84
N ALA A 65 -15.82 -15.13 8.13
CA ALA A 65 -17.09 -15.83 8.12
C ALA A 65 -16.93 -17.27 7.65
N LEU A 66 -17.80 -18.14 8.15
CA LEU A 66 -18.01 -19.49 7.62
C LEU A 66 -19.15 -19.41 6.60
N ASN A 67 -18.84 -19.63 5.32
CA ASN A 67 -19.73 -19.30 4.22
C ASN A 67 -20.67 -20.46 3.89
N ASP A 68 -20.13 -21.68 3.82
CA ASP A 68 -20.91 -22.89 3.58
C ASP A 68 -20.15 -24.16 3.97
N VAL A 69 -20.89 -25.22 4.30
CA VAL A 69 -20.35 -26.56 4.63
C VAL A 69 -21.13 -27.59 3.82
N ASP A 70 -20.44 -28.23 2.89
CA ASP A 70 -20.97 -29.36 2.12
C ASP A 70 -20.50 -30.67 2.76
N GLU A 71 -21.36 -31.29 3.56
CA GLU A 71 -21.09 -32.56 4.24
C GLU A 71 -21.03 -33.75 3.28
N LYS A 72 -21.71 -33.65 2.13
CA LYS A 72 -21.77 -34.74 1.14
C LYS A 72 -20.48 -34.82 0.33
N ASN A 73 -19.84 -33.67 0.08
CA ASN A 73 -18.56 -33.59 -0.62
C ASN A 73 -17.38 -33.29 0.33
N GLU A 74 -17.63 -33.14 1.64
CA GLU A 74 -16.66 -32.79 2.69
C GLU A 74 -15.90 -31.47 2.46
N ILE A 75 -16.57 -30.48 1.86
CA ILE A 75 -15.96 -29.18 1.54
C ILE A 75 -16.50 -28.11 2.48
N MET A 76 -15.60 -27.45 3.20
CA MET A 76 -15.91 -26.25 3.97
C MET A 76 -15.35 -25.02 3.27
N THR A 77 -16.21 -24.06 2.96
CA THR A 77 -15.81 -22.78 2.37
C THR A 77 -15.85 -21.69 3.44
N THR A 78 -14.69 -21.14 3.80
CA THR A 78 -14.58 -20.02 4.76
C THR A 78 -13.82 -18.85 4.17
N THR A 79 -14.26 -17.63 4.48
CA THR A 79 -13.56 -16.41 4.10
C THR A 79 -12.60 -16.03 5.21
N MET A 80 -11.30 -15.97 4.90
CA MET A 80 -10.23 -15.67 5.85
C MET A 80 -9.30 -14.58 5.31
N TRP A 81 -8.76 -13.76 6.22
CA TRP A 81 -7.67 -12.85 5.93
C TRP A 81 -6.34 -13.47 6.34
N LEU A 82 -5.40 -13.49 5.40
CA LEU A 82 -4.01 -13.84 5.66
C LEU A 82 -3.23 -12.59 6.05
N MET A 83 -2.77 -12.54 7.29
CA MET A 83 -1.90 -11.47 7.78
C MET A 83 -0.49 -12.02 7.91
N ILE A 84 0.35 -11.76 6.91
CA ILE A 84 1.77 -12.07 6.98
C ILE A 84 2.49 -10.84 7.53
N VAL A 85 3.15 -10.99 8.67
CA VAL A 85 4.09 -10.02 9.20
C VAL A 85 5.47 -10.64 9.13
N SER A 86 6.27 -10.13 8.20
CA SER A 86 7.70 -10.37 8.17
C SER A 86 8.31 -9.65 9.37
N LEU A 87 8.78 -10.39 10.37
CA LEU A 87 9.66 -9.79 11.37
C LEU A 87 11.01 -9.57 10.68
N ILE A 88 11.26 -8.34 10.26
CA ILE A 88 12.62 -7.91 9.95
C ILE A 88 13.31 -7.89 11.32
N ASP A 89 13.90 -9.02 11.69
CA ASP A 89 14.20 -9.48 13.06
C ASP A 89 15.21 -8.63 13.88
N THR A 90 15.45 -7.35 13.57
CA THR A 90 16.47 -6.54 14.27
C THR A 90 16.16 -5.04 14.41
N LEU A 91 14.97 -4.56 14.04
CA LEU A 91 14.57 -3.16 14.34
C LEU A 91 13.98 -2.96 15.75
N THR A 92 14.18 -3.93 16.64
CA THR A 92 14.19 -3.70 18.08
C THR A 92 15.56 -4.10 18.58
N PRO A 93 16.48 -3.15 18.87
CA PRO A 93 17.58 -3.50 19.76
C PRO A 93 16.93 -3.97 21.06
N ASP A 94 17.37 -5.12 21.56
CA ASP A 94 17.11 -5.57 22.91
C ASP A 94 17.77 -4.54 23.86
N GLN A 95 17.01 -3.49 24.18
CA GLN A 95 17.08 -2.61 25.35
C GLN A 95 15.65 -2.24 25.73
#